data_AF-A0A7K2KNX6-F1
#
_entry.id   AF-A0A7K2KNX6-F1
#
_cell.length_a   1.000
_cell.length_b   1.000
_cell.length_c   1.000
_cell.angle_alpha   90.00
_cell.angle_beta   90.00
_cell.angle_gamma   90.00
#
_symmetry.space_group_name_H-M   'P 1'
#
loop_
_entity.id
_entity.type
_entity.pdbx_description
1 polymer ?
#
loop_
_entity_poly.entity_id
_entity_poly.type
_entity_poly.pdbx_seq_one_letter_code
_entity_poly.pdbx_strand_id
1 'polypeptide(L)'
;MTLRIDIAGVPAGRLRFAASPLAELTAMLHVLAEPAHHSRLTGWADGVWAAMPADLVRQLREAQFLWRSSRADFLVPARPRPTLTAELDDLDRIDDETYVSTALTTTCGNNRIHFPAPSPLADRAAREHALELAQARGALQEAFAERLLADPTAVRAEVRRTLERCAEAFFDSAWAAVAVELATDLRLKNDLLRRHGIEAALGSVSSAVSLAPD
;
A
#
# COMPACT_ATOMS: atom_id res chain seq x y z
N MET A 1 9.02 -20.66 -1.39
CA MET A 1 7.97 -20.28 -2.36
C MET A 1 8.58 -19.30 -3.33
N THR A 2 8.47 -19.53 -4.64
CA THR A 2 9.05 -18.67 -5.68
C THR A 2 7.91 -18.02 -6.45
N LEU A 3 7.90 -16.69 -6.55
CA LEU A 3 6.96 -15.94 -7.38
C LEU A 3 7.65 -15.64 -8.73
N ARG A 4 7.03 -16.03 -9.84
CA ARG A 4 7.48 -15.63 -11.19
C ARG A 4 6.51 -14.58 -11.72
N ILE A 5 7.04 -13.40 -12.05
CA ILE A 5 6.30 -12.32 -12.69
C ILE A 5 6.69 -12.34 -14.15
N ASP A 6 5.74 -12.63 -15.03
CA ASP A 6 5.96 -12.54 -16.47
C ASP A 6 5.93 -11.07 -16.88
N ILE A 7 7.03 -10.60 -17.46
CA ILE A 7 7.19 -9.26 -18.02
C ILE A 7 7.36 -9.29 -19.54
N ALA A 8 7.11 -10.43 -20.19
CA ALA A 8 7.12 -10.55 -21.63
C ALA A 8 6.16 -9.51 -22.25
N GLY A 9 6.64 -8.84 -23.30
CA GLY A 9 5.89 -7.77 -23.96
C GLY A 9 5.82 -6.44 -23.21
N VAL A 10 6.40 -6.31 -22.01
CA VAL A 10 6.59 -5.01 -21.35
C VAL A 10 7.74 -4.27 -22.03
N PRO A 11 7.51 -3.10 -22.68
CA PRO A 11 8.60 -2.36 -23.29
C PRO A 11 9.61 -1.93 -22.21
N ALA A 12 10.91 -2.00 -22.50
CA ALA A 12 11.96 -1.65 -21.53
C ALA A 12 11.78 -0.26 -20.90
N GLY A 13 11.25 0.71 -21.66
CA GLY A 13 10.93 2.06 -21.15
C GLY A 13 9.73 2.14 -20.20
N ARG A 14 9.04 1.03 -19.91
CA ARG A 14 7.94 0.96 -18.93
C ARG A 14 8.37 0.47 -17.56
N LEU A 15 9.63 0.03 -17.40
CA LEU A 15 10.21 -0.24 -16.10
C LEU A 15 10.80 1.05 -15.54
N ARG A 16 10.48 1.35 -14.29
CA ARG A 16 10.99 2.53 -13.59
C ARG A 16 11.24 2.23 -12.13
N PHE A 17 12.17 3.00 -11.57
CA PHE A 17 12.35 3.14 -10.14
C PHE A 17 11.87 4.53 -9.74
N ALA A 18 10.97 4.59 -8.76
CA ALA A 18 10.41 5.82 -8.24
C ALA A 18 10.15 5.68 -6.74
N ALA A 19 10.30 6.79 -6.02
CA ALA A 19 9.87 6.89 -4.62
C ALA A 19 8.42 7.36 -4.59
N SER A 20 7.64 6.80 -3.67
CA SER A 20 6.25 7.18 -3.40
C SER A 20 6.12 7.50 -1.92
N PRO A 21 5.83 8.77 -1.55
CA PRO A 21 5.54 9.13 -0.17
C PRO A 21 4.38 8.31 0.43
N LEU A 22 3.33 8.03 -0.34
CA LEU A 22 2.19 7.21 0.08
C LEU A 22 2.60 5.75 0.33
N ALA A 23 3.40 5.16 -0.55
CA ALA A 23 3.88 3.79 -0.36
C ALA A 23 4.81 3.68 0.87
N GLU A 24 5.64 4.70 1.12
CA GLU A 24 6.51 4.77 2.29
C GLU A 24 5.69 4.95 3.57
N LEU A 25 4.75 5.90 3.61
CA LEU A 25 3.83 6.07 4.73
C LEU A 25 3.10 4.75 5.04
N THR A 26 2.63 4.06 4.01
CA THR A 26 1.97 2.75 4.16
C THR A 26 2.93 1.68 4.69
N ALA A 27 4.21 1.70 4.31
CA ALA A 27 5.22 0.82 4.90
C ALA A 27 5.45 1.12 6.39
N MET A 28 5.49 2.40 6.77
CA MET A 28 5.59 2.80 8.17
C MET A 28 4.36 2.37 8.98
N LEU A 29 3.15 2.54 8.43
CA LEU A 29 1.90 2.07 9.05
C LEU A 29 1.89 0.55 9.23
N HIS A 30 2.44 -0.20 8.27
CA HIS A 30 2.64 -1.64 8.40
C HIS A 30 3.57 -1.98 9.57
N VAL A 31 4.69 -1.27 9.74
CA VAL A 31 5.59 -1.45 10.89
C VAL A 31 4.86 -1.18 12.21
N LEU A 32 4.03 -0.14 12.29
CA LEU A 32 3.23 0.16 13.49
C LEU A 32 2.20 -0.93 13.80
N ALA A 33 1.61 -1.53 12.77
CA ALA A 33 0.60 -2.58 12.91
C ALA A 33 1.20 -3.96 13.24
N GLU A 34 2.45 -4.21 12.83
CA GLU A 34 3.16 -5.49 12.96
C GLU A 34 4.60 -5.33 13.46
N PRO A 35 4.85 -4.68 14.61
CA PRO A 35 6.20 -4.33 15.06
C PRO A 35 7.07 -5.56 15.36
N ALA A 36 6.47 -6.71 15.67
CA ALA A 36 7.18 -7.96 15.93
C ALA A 36 7.93 -8.49 14.69
N HIS A 37 7.45 -8.19 13.47
CA HIS A 37 8.14 -8.53 12.23
C HIS A 37 9.33 -7.60 11.93
N HIS A 38 9.39 -6.45 12.60
CA HIS A 38 10.34 -5.37 12.34
C HIS A 38 11.12 -5.01 13.60
N SER A 39 11.80 -6.00 14.20
CA SER A 39 12.48 -5.85 15.49
C SER A 39 13.48 -4.69 15.57
N ARG A 40 14.09 -4.30 14.44
CA ARG A 40 15.00 -3.15 14.35
C ARG A 40 14.29 -1.80 14.50
N LEU A 41 12.98 -1.76 14.28
CA LEU A 41 12.14 -0.56 14.30
C LEU A 41 11.20 -0.52 15.51
N THR A 42 11.26 -1.51 16.43
CA THR A 42 10.38 -1.56 17.61
C THR A 42 10.48 -0.28 18.45
N GLY A 43 11.70 0.21 18.74
CA GLY A 43 11.87 1.46 19.50
C GLY A 43 11.30 2.70 18.81
N TRP A 44 11.35 2.75 17.48
CA TRP A 44 10.69 3.81 16.71
C TRP A 44 9.17 3.68 16.78
N ALA A 45 8.63 2.47 16.60
CA ALA A 45 7.20 2.21 16.65
C ALA A 45 6.60 2.54 18.02
N ASP A 46 7.27 2.14 19.11
CA ASP A 46 6.86 2.46 20.48
C ASP A 46 6.84 3.98 20.72
N GLY A 47 7.86 4.69 20.23
CA GLY A 47 7.91 6.16 20.32
C GLY A 47 6.77 6.83 19.55
N VAL A 48 6.46 6.37 18.35
CA VAL A 48 5.34 6.88 17.55
C VAL A 48 4.01 6.60 18.25
N TRP A 49 3.77 5.38 18.74
CA TRP A 49 2.55 5.06 19.47
C TRP A 49 2.38 5.88 20.75
N ALA A 50 3.46 6.16 21.48
CA ALA A 50 3.43 6.95 22.71
C ALA A 50 3.10 8.43 22.46
N ALA A 51 3.52 8.99 21.31
CA ALA A 51 3.29 10.39 20.96
C ALA A 51 1.96 10.63 20.22
N MET A 52 1.32 9.57 19.70
CA MET A 52 0.17 9.69 18.83
C MET A 52 -1.13 10.05 19.59
N PRO A 53 -1.96 10.98 19.08
CA PRO A 53 -3.28 11.26 19.66
C PRO A 53 -4.17 10.01 19.70
N ALA A 54 -4.87 9.80 20.82
CA ALA A 54 -5.66 8.59 21.06
C ALA A 54 -6.78 8.36 20.03
N ASP A 55 -7.35 9.43 19.49
CA ASP A 55 -8.37 9.35 18.44
C ASP A 55 -7.77 8.91 17.09
N LEU A 56 -6.54 9.32 16.76
CA LEU A 56 -5.81 8.84 15.59
C LEU A 56 -5.42 7.37 15.75
N VAL A 57 -5.02 6.94 16.95
CA VAL A 57 -4.75 5.53 17.25
C VAL A 57 -5.99 4.66 16.96
N ARG A 58 -7.17 5.12 17.37
CA ARG A 58 -8.44 4.42 17.09
C ARG A 58 -8.70 4.32 15.58
N GLN A 59 -8.57 5.43 14.85
CA GLN A 59 -8.76 5.46 13.39
C GLN A 59 -7.79 4.50 12.67
N LEU A 60 -6.53 4.47 13.09
CA LEU A 60 -5.54 3.54 12.53
C LEU A 60 -5.91 2.07 12.76
N ARG A 61 -6.46 1.73 13.93
CA ARG A 61 -6.91 0.37 14.22
C ARG A 61 -8.11 -0.03 13.36
N GLU A 62 -9.07 0.87 13.17
CA GLU A 62 -10.24 0.64 12.33
C GLU A 62 -9.85 0.40 10.86
N ALA A 63 -8.88 1.17 10.35
CA ALA A 63 -8.41 1.06 8.97
C ALA A 63 -7.24 0.08 8.78
N GLN A 64 -6.74 -0.57 9.86
CA GLN A 64 -5.44 -1.27 9.82
C GLN A 64 -5.37 -2.35 8.75
N PHE A 65 -6.49 -2.97 8.41
CA PHE A 65 -6.53 -4.08 7.46
C PHE A 65 -6.04 -3.66 6.07
N LEU A 66 -6.12 -2.37 5.71
CA LEU A 66 -5.61 -1.82 4.45
C LEU A 66 -4.08 -1.91 4.30
N TRP A 67 -3.32 -2.10 5.38
CA TRP A 67 -1.85 -2.14 5.36
C TRP A 67 -1.21 -3.20 6.27
N ARG A 68 -1.97 -3.83 7.17
CA ARG A 68 -1.45 -4.79 8.15
C ARG A 68 -0.89 -6.05 7.49
N SER A 69 -1.73 -6.80 6.78
CA SER A 69 -1.34 -8.12 6.22
C SER A 69 -0.99 -8.04 4.74
N SER A 70 -1.67 -7.16 4.02
CA SER A 70 -1.44 -6.83 2.63
C SER A 70 -1.77 -5.35 2.46
N ARG A 71 -1.09 -4.69 1.52
CA ARG A 71 -1.31 -3.26 1.26
C ARG A 71 -2.33 -3.12 0.14
N ALA A 72 -3.42 -2.40 0.39
CA ALA A 72 -4.39 -2.06 -0.65
C ALA A 72 -3.68 -1.39 -1.83
N ASP A 73 -4.05 -1.75 -3.06
CA ASP A 73 -3.28 -1.37 -4.25
C ASP A 73 -3.15 0.14 -4.45
N PHE A 74 -4.20 0.89 -4.11
CA PHE A 74 -4.17 2.36 -4.19
C PHE A 74 -3.19 3.02 -3.21
N LEU A 75 -2.73 2.30 -2.18
CA LEU A 75 -1.70 2.77 -1.25
C LEU A 75 -0.28 2.53 -1.77
N VAL A 76 -0.14 1.86 -2.92
CA VAL A 76 1.14 1.64 -3.61
C VAL A 76 0.98 2.12 -5.06
N PRO A 77 0.97 3.45 -5.29
CA PRO A 77 0.57 4.01 -6.56
C PRO A 77 1.49 3.53 -7.69
N ALA A 78 0.88 3.00 -8.75
CA ALA A 78 1.63 2.54 -9.91
C ALA A 78 2.47 3.67 -10.51
N ARG A 79 1.97 4.92 -10.47
CA ARG A 79 2.61 6.18 -10.91
C ARG A 79 2.82 7.11 -9.70
N PRO A 80 3.93 6.96 -8.98
CA PRO A 80 4.22 7.84 -7.85
C PRO A 80 4.29 9.32 -8.22
N ARG A 81 3.94 10.19 -7.28
CA ARG A 81 4.06 11.66 -7.37
C ARG A 81 5.11 12.18 -6.38
N PRO A 82 5.65 13.39 -6.59
CA PRO A 82 6.69 13.94 -5.71
C PRO A 82 6.26 14.20 -4.26
N THR A 83 4.95 14.31 -3.99
CA THR A 83 4.42 14.70 -2.67
C THR A 83 3.29 13.78 -2.26
N LEU A 84 3.14 13.56 -0.95
CA LEU A 84 2.03 12.78 -0.39
C LEU A 84 0.67 13.37 -0.81
N THR A 85 0.51 14.69 -0.72
CA THR A 85 -0.73 15.37 -1.15
C THR A 85 -1.08 15.05 -2.60
N ALA A 86 -0.12 15.10 -3.53
CA ALA A 86 -0.39 14.80 -4.93
C ALA A 86 -0.78 13.33 -5.18
N GLU A 87 -0.24 12.40 -4.39
CA GLU A 87 -0.65 10.99 -4.45
C GLU A 87 -2.03 10.76 -3.81
N LEU A 88 -2.37 11.49 -2.74
CA LEU A 88 -3.71 11.47 -2.14
C LEU A 88 -4.77 12.10 -3.07
N ASP A 89 -4.41 13.14 -3.83
CA ASP A 89 -5.31 13.71 -4.84
C ASP A 89 -5.56 12.73 -6.00
N ASP A 90 -4.60 11.86 -6.32
CA ASP A 90 -4.81 10.77 -7.29
C ASP A 90 -5.71 9.68 -6.68
N LEU A 91 -5.61 9.41 -5.38
CA LEU A 91 -6.49 8.48 -4.64
C LEU A 91 -7.96 8.96 -4.68
N ASP A 92 -8.20 10.25 -4.51
CA ASP A 92 -9.55 10.84 -4.58
C ASP A 92 -10.23 10.70 -5.95
N ARG A 93 -9.45 10.51 -7.02
CA ARG A 93 -9.94 10.33 -8.39
C ARG A 93 -10.28 8.88 -8.73
N ILE A 94 -9.97 7.93 -7.84
CA ILE A 94 -10.32 6.52 -8.04
C ILE A 94 -11.84 6.39 -7.90
N ASP A 95 -12.47 5.75 -8.89
CA ASP A 95 -13.89 5.47 -8.84
C ASP A 95 -14.23 4.48 -7.73
N ASP A 96 -15.47 4.52 -7.25
CA ASP A 96 -15.89 3.74 -6.09
C ASP A 96 -15.75 2.22 -6.31
N GLU A 97 -16.02 1.71 -7.51
CA GLU A 97 -15.87 0.28 -7.80
C GLU A 97 -14.41 -0.17 -7.72
N THR A 98 -13.49 0.58 -8.34
CA THR A 98 -12.05 0.31 -8.27
C THR A 98 -11.55 0.43 -6.83
N TYR A 99 -11.96 1.47 -6.10
CA TYR A 99 -11.54 1.70 -4.71
C TYR A 99 -11.99 0.56 -3.80
N VAL A 100 -13.27 0.16 -3.86
CA VAL A 100 -13.81 -0.96 -3.05
C VAL A 100 -13.16 -2.28 -3.43
N SER A 101 -13.05 -2.57 -4.72
CA SER A 101 -12.50 -3.83 -5.20
C SER A 101 -11.04 -4.00 -4.77
N THR A 102 -10.23 -2.94 -4.85
CA THR A 102 -8.82 -3.00 -4.46
C THR A 102 -8.61 -2.98 -2.94
N ALA A 103 -9.48 -2.28 -2.19
CA ALA A 103 -9.50 -2.33 -0.73
C ALA A 103 -9.80 -3.76 -0.22
N LEU A 104 -10.86 -4.39 -0.72
CA LEU A 104 -11.35 -5.67 -0.20
C LEU A 104 -10.66 -6.89 -0.80
N THR A 105 -10.26 -6.87 -2.08
CA THR A 105 -9.59 -8.02 -2.72
C THR A 105 -8.25 -8.34 -2.07
N THR A 106 -7.46 -7.30 -1.80
CA THR A 106 -6.11 -7.44 -1.26
C THR A 106 -6.14 -8.03 0.15
N THR A 107 -7.15 -7.64 0.92
CA THR A 107 -7.22 -7.93 2.34
C THR A 107 -8.04 -9.15 2.63
N CYS A 108 -9.03 -9.49 1.80
CA CYS A 108 -9.94 -10.61 2.04
C CYS A 108 -9.36 -11.98 1.64
N GLY A 109 -8.21 -12.03 0.97
CA GLY A 109 -7.56 -13.28 0.57
C GLY A 109 -8.04 -13.80 -0.78
N ASN A 110 -8.68 -12.96 -1.59
CA ASN A 110 -9.01 -13.32 -2.95
C ASN A 110 -7.72 -13.55 -3.75
N ASN A 111 -7.68 -14.69 -4.45
CA ASN A 111 -6.56 -15.04 -5.29
C ASN A 111 -6.49 -14.07 -6.47
N ARG A 112 -5.55 -13.13 -6.43
CA ARG A 112 -5.32 -12.09 -7.47
C ARG A 112 -5.00 -12.65 -8.86
N ILE A 113 -4.80 -13.97 -8.94
CA ILE A 113 -4.44 -14.72 -10.15
C ILE A 113 -5.69 -15.10 -10.97
N HIS A 114 -6.89 -15.06 -10.39
CA HIS A 114 -8.14 -15.32 -11.12
C HIS A 114 -8.85 -14.02 -11.49
N PHE A 115 -9.48 -14.06 -12.68
CA PHE A 115 -10.25 -13.04 -13.42
C PHE A 115 -10.86 -11.89 -12.60
N PRO A 116 -11.12 -10.72 -13.21
CA PRO A 116 -11.80 -9.62 -12.50
C PRO A 116 -13.09 -10.14 -11.88
N ALA A 117 -13.08 -10.28 -10.55
CA ALA A 117 -14.27 -10.60 -9.81
C ALA A 117 -15.26 -9.45 -9.98
N PRO A 118 -16.57 -9.74 -10.07
CA PRO A 118 -17.59 -8.69 -10.09
C PRO A 118 -17.41 -7.74 -8.90
N SER A 119 -17.60 -6.44 -9.13
CA SER A 119 -17.49 -5.43 -8.07
C SER A 119 -18.48 -5.72 -6.94
N PRO A 120 -18.06 -5.74 -5.65
CA PRO A 120 -18.96 -5.89 -4.51
C PRO A 120 -20.03 -4.80 -4.39
N LEU A 121 -19.90 -3.68 -5.12
CA LEU A 121 -20.94 -2.65 -5.21
C LEU A 121 -22.05 -3.00 -6.19
N ALA A 122 -21.74 -3.79 -7.22
CA ALA A 122 -22.67 -4.12 -8.31
C ALA A 122 -23.19 -5.56 -8.24
N ASP A 123 -22.49 -6.47 -7.55
CA ASP A 123 -22.83 -7.88 -7.46
C ASP A 123 -23.06 -8.33 -6.02
N ARG A 124 -24.26 -8.90 -5.77
CA ARG A 124 -24.67 -9.34 -4.44
C ARG A 124 -23.82 -10.49 -3.89
N ALA A 125 -23.43 -11.44 -4.73
CA ALA A 125 -22.64 -12.59 -4.29
C ALA A 125 -21.21 -12.17 -3.93
N ALA A 126 -20.62 -11.27 -4.72
CA ALA A 126 -19.33 -10.66 -4.41
C ALA A 126 -19.40 -9.82 -3.11
N ARG A 127 -20.50 -9.10 -2.89
CA ARG A 127 -20.75 -8.36 -1.63
C ARG A 127 -20.80 -9.28 -0.42
N GLU A 128 -21.60 -10.35 -0.49
CA GLU A 128 -21.76 -11.35 0.58
C GLU A 128 -20.42 -12.01 0.90
N HIS A 129 -19.70 -12.48 -0.13
CA HIS A 129 -18.39 -13.08 0.02
C HIS A 129 -17.36 -12.13 0.63
N ALA A 130 -17.35 -10.86 0.22
CA ALA A 130 -16.44 -9.85 0.80
C ALA A 130 -16.71 -9.60 2.29
N LEU A 131 -17.99 -9.59 2.70
CA LEU A 131 -18.39 -9.44 4.10
C LEU A 131 -18.07 -10.69 4.92
N GLU A 132 -18.30 -11.89 4.40
CA GLU A 132 -17.93 -13.15 5.07
C GLU A 132 -16.41 -13.20 5.36
N LEU A 133 -15.59 -12.81 4.38
CA LEU A 133 -14.14 -12.75 4.55
C LEU A 133 -13.68 -11.63 5.50
N ALA A 134 -14.40 -10.52 5.56
CA ALA A 134 -14.14 -9.46 6.53
C ALA A 134 -14.50 -9.91 7.95
N GLN A 135 -15.67 -10.55 8.12
CA GLN A 135 -16.13 -11.12 9.39
C GLN A 135 -15.17 -12.17 9.93
N ALA A 136 -14.65 -13.05 9.07
CA ALA A 136 -13.63 -14.04 9.44
C ALA A 136 -12.33 -13.42 10.01
N ARG A 137 -12.09 -12.12 9.78
CA ARG A 137 -10.94 -11.38 10.33
C ARG A 137 -11.24 -10.64 11.63
N GLY A 138 -12.51 -10.51 11.98
CA GLY A 138 -12.98 -9.90 13.24
C GLY A 138 -13.93 -8.73 13.05
N ALA A 139 -14.56 -8.34 14.17
CA ALA A 139 -15.64 -7.35 14.18
C ALA A 139 -15.23 -5.96 13.64
N LEU A 140 -13.98 -5.55 13.82
CA LEU A 140 -13.49 -4.27 13.28
C LEU A 140 -13.42 -4.29 11.76
N GLN A 141 -12.99 -5.41 11.17
CA GLN A 141 -12.89 -5.59 9.72
C GLN A 141 -14.27 -5.71 9.07
N GLU A 142 -15.18 -6.43 9.71
CA GLU A 142 -16.59 -6.49 9.31
C GLU A 142 -17.21 -5.09 9.27
N ALA A 143 -17.12 -4.35 10.38
CA ALA A 143 -17.67 -2.99 10.47
C ALA A 143 -17.04 -2.03 9.43
N PHE A 144 -15.74 -2.13 9.16
CA PHE A 144 -15.12 -1.34 8.11
C PHE A 144 -15.67 -1.71 6.73
N ALA A 145 -15.76 -3.00 6.40
CA ALA A 145 -16.24 -3.46 5.11
C ALA A 145 -17.71 -3.05 4.87
N GLU A 146 -18.56 -3.16 5.89
CA GLU A 146 -19.95 -2.68 5.84
C GLU A 146 -20.04 -1.19 5.53
N ARG A 147 -19.26 -0.36 6.25
CA ARG A 147 -19.20 1.09 6.02
C ARG A 147 -18.69 1.41 4.62
N LEU A 148 -17.64 0.74 4.18
CA LEU A 148 -17.05 0.93 2.86
C LEU A 148 -18.04 0.59 1.74
N LEU A 149 -18.80 -0.49 1.89
CA LEU A 149 -19.80 -0.91 0.91
C LEU A 149 -21.06 -0.02 0.92
N ALA A 150 -21.36 0.63 2.05
CA ALA A 150 -22.49 1.53 2.19
C ALA A 150 -22.19 2.95 1.64
N ASP A 151 -20.99 3.47 1.90
CA ASP A 151 -20.56 4.79 1.45
C ASP A 151 -19.04 4.81 1.15
N PRO A 152 -18.64 4.37 -0.06
CA PRO A 152 -17.24 4.32 -0.46
C PRO A 152 -16.57 5.70 -0.43
N THR A 153 -17.31 6.75 -0.81
CA THR A 153 -16.81 8.12 -0.88
C THR A 153 -16.49 8.66 0.52
N ALA A 154 -17.38 8.48 1.50
CA ALA A 154 -17.12 8.91 2.86
C ALA A 154 -15.94 8.17 3.50
N VAL A 155 -15.85 6.84 3.28
CA VAL A 155 -14.72 6.05 3.79
C VAL A 155 -13.40 6.45 3.12
N ARG A 156 -13.39 6.69 1.81
CA ARG A 156 -12.20 7.20 1.10
C ARG A 156 -11.72 8.53 1.66
N ALA A 157 -12.64 9.48 1.89
CA ALA A 157 -12.31 10.77 2.49
C ALA A 157 -11.78 10.64 3.93
N GLU A 158 -12.28 9.68 4.71
CA GLU A 158 -11.77 9.41 6.06
C GLU A 158 -10.37 8.79 6.05
N VAL A 159 -10.11 7.84 5.14
CA VAL A 159 -8.79 7.25 4.95
C VAL A 159 -7.78 8.35 4.56
N ARG A 160 -8.13 9.22 3.60
CA ARG A 160 -7.29 10.37 3.23
C ARG A 160 -6.95 11.24 4.44
N ARG A 161 -7.95 11.68 5.20
CA ARG A 161 -7.73 12.49 6.41
C ARG A 161 -6.86 11.77 7.44
N THR A 162 -7.06 10.47 7.62
CA THR A 162 -6.24 9.66 8.54
C THR A 162 -4.79 9.65 8.11
N LEU A 163 -4.51 9.46 6.81
CA LEU A 163 -3.16 9.47 6.25
C LEU A 163 -2.49 10.85 6.38
N GLU A 164 -3.23 11.95 6.16
CA GLU A 164 -2.74 13.31 6.38
C GLU A 164 -2.39 13.56 7.84
N ARG A 165 -3.22 13.09 8.78
CA ARG A 165 -2.92 13.19 10.21
C ARG A 165 -1.71 12.35 10.61
N CYS A 166 -1.51 11.19 9.99
CA CYS A 166 -0.28 10.42 10.16
C CYS A 166 0.93 11.16 9.59
N ALA A 167 0.72 11.92 8.50
CA ALA A 167 1.74 12.75 7.89
C ALA A 167 2.31 13.72 8.93
N GLU A 168 1.41 14.50 9.52
CA GLU A 168 1.70 15.50 10.55
C GLU A 168 2.26 14.88 11.85
N ALA A 169 1.71 13.73 12.27
CA ALA A 169 2.05 13.13 13.56
C ALA A 169 3.45 12.48 13.61
N PHE A 170 3.92 11.88 12.52
CA PHE A 170 5.22 11.19 12.52
C PHE A 170 5.92 11.13 11.17
N PHE A 171 5.18 11.05 10.06
CA PHE A 171 5.78 10.76 8.76
C PHE A 171 6.64 11.89 8.24
N ASP A 172 6.19 13.15 8.32
CA ASP A 172 6.92 14.27 7.70
C ASP A 172 8.33 14.42 8.29
N SER A 173 8.45 14.21 9.60
CA SER A 173 9.73 14.19 10.29
C SER A 173 10.61 13.02 9.84
N ALA A 174 10.04 11.83 9.66
CA ALA A 174 10.80 10.65 9.25
C ALA A 174 11.17 10.69 7.75
N TRP A 175 10.26 11.17 6.91
CA TRP A 175 10.42 11.32 5.47
C TRP A 175 11.57 12.26 5.13
N ALA A 176 11.75 13.35 5.88
CA ALA A 176 12.88 14.27 5.69
C ALA A 176 14.24 13.55 5.76
N ALA A 177 14.38 12.53 6.62
CA ALA A 177 15.60 11.73 6.72
C ALA A 177 15.70 10.70 5.58
N VAL A 178 14.61 9.96 5.32
CA VAL A 178 14.62 8.83 4.38
C VAL A 178 14.62 9.26 2.91
N ALA A 179 14.03 10.41 2.58
CA ALA A 179 13.90 10.87 1.19
C ALA A 179 15.26 11.08 0.50
N VAL A 180 16.30 11.49 1.24
CA VAL A 180 17.65 11.69 0.70
C VAL A 180 18.31 10.35 0.33
N GLU A 181 18.16 9.35 1.20
CA GLU A 181 18.65 7.99 0.95
C GLU A 181 17.93 7.38 -0.25
N LEU A 182 16.60 7.49 -0.30
CA LEU A 182 15.80 7.04 -1.44
C LEU A 182 16.21 7.75 -2.73
N ALA A 183 16.45 9.06 -2.72
CA ALA A 183 16.88 9.80 -3.91
C ALA A 183 18.24 9.31 -4.43
N THR A 184 19.16 8.94 -3.53
CA THR A 184 20.47 8.40 -3.88
C THR A 184 20.34 7.01 -4.50
N ASP A 185 19.54 6.16 -3.87
CA ASP A 185 19.23 4.81 -4.34
C ASP A 185 18.54 4.82 -5.72
N LEU A 186 17.57 5.72 -5.92
CA LEU A 186 16.89 5.90 -7.20
C LEU A 186 17.86 6.30 -8.31
N ARG A 187 18.83 7.19 -8.04
CA ARG A 187 19.84 7.56 -9.04
C ARG A 187 20.68 6.36 -9.45
N LEU A 188 21.15 5.57 -8.48
CA LEU A 188 21.91 4.35 -8.73
C LEU A 188 21.11 3.37 -9.61
N LYS A 189 19.87 3.06 -9.21
CA LYS A 189 19.02 2.10 -9.92
C LYS A 189 18.69 2.56 -11.35
N ASN A 190 18.42 3.85 -11.54
CA ASN A 190 18.18 4.41 -12.88
C ASN A 190 19.46 4.47 -13.73
N ASP A 191 20.63 4.71 -13.15
CA ASP A 191 21.92 4.64 -13.86
C ASP A 191 22.24 3.21 -14.30
N LEU A 192 22.01 2.22 -13.42
CA LEU A 192 22.13 0.79 -13.75
C LEU A 192 21.18 0.42 -14.89
N LEU A 193 19.90 0.82 -14.80
CA LEU A 193 18.92 0.52 -15.84
C LEU A 193 19.34 1.11 -17.19
N ARG A 194 19.82 2.36 -17.21
CA ARG A 194 20.21 3.05 -18.44
C ARG A 194 21.51 2.52 -19.06
N ARG A 195 22.49 2.13 -18.24
CA ARG A 195 23.85 1.78 -18.72
C ARG A 195 24.12 0.27 -18.78
N HIS A 196 23.44 -0.50 -17.95
CA HIS A 196 23.69 -1.94 -17.74
C HIS A 196 22.44 -2.81 -17.93
N GLY A 197 21.28 -2.20 -18.21
CA GLY A 197 20.04 -2.90 -18.53
C GLY A 197 19.26 -3.38 -17.30
N ILE A 198 18.15 -4.06 -17.58
CA ILE A 198 17.15 -4.50 -16.58
C ILE A 198 17.72 -5.49 -15.56
N GLU A 199 18.54 -6.45 -15.99
CA GLU A 199 19.09 -7.49 -15.11
C GLU A 199 19.95 -6.88 -14.00
N ALA A 200 20.88 -6.00 -14.36
CA ALA A 200 21.72 -5.29 -13.40
C ALA A 200 20.89 -4.40 -12.46
N ALA A 201 19.87 -3.70 -12.99
CA ALA A 201 19.01 -2.86 -12.19
C ALA A 201 18.16 -3.66 -11.18
N LEU A 202 17.56 -4.78 -11.60
CA LEU A 202 16.79 -5.66 -10.72
C LEU A 202 17.66 -6.35 -9.67
N GLY A 203 18.86 -6.79 -10.06
CA GLY A 203 19.83 -7.38 -9.12
C GLY A 203 20.27 -6.42 -8.01
N SER A 204 20.21 -5.10 -8.26
CA SER A 204 20.48 -4.08 -7.23
C SER A 204 19.32 -3.85 -6.24
N VAL A 205 18.11 -4.32 -6.54
CA VAL A 205 16.95 -4.22 -5.65
C VAL A 205 17.07 -5.22 -4.50
N SER A 206 17.39 -6.47 -4.84
CA SER A 206 17.56 -7.55 -3.88
C SER A 206 18.28 -8.73 -4.55
N SER A 207 19.15 -9.41 -3.81
CA SER A 207 19.78 -10.65 -4.25
C SER A 207 18.79 -11.80 -4.45
N ALA A 208 17.56 -11.67 -3.95
CA ALA A 208 16.49 -12.64 -4.16
C ALA A 208 15.76 -12.45 -5.51
N VAL A 209 16.04 -11.37 -6.24
CA VAL A 209 15.45 -11.09 -7.54
C VAL A 209 16.44 -11.49 -8.64
N SER A 210 16.01 -12.35 -9.54
CA SER A 210 16.74 -12.71 -10.75
C SER A 210 15.86 -12.54 -11.98
N LEU A 211 16.49 -12.24 -13.10
CA LEU A 211 15.84 -12.27 -14.41
C LEU A 211 16.19 -13.60 -15.08
N ALA A 212 15.18 -14.40 -15.39
CA ALA A 212 15.36 -15.59 -16.20
C ALA A 212 15.07 -15.24 -17.68
N PRO A 213 15.81 -15.81 -18.64
CA PRO A 213 15.34 -15.80 -20.02
C PRO A 213 14.00 -16.53 -20.13
N ASP A 214 13.27 -16.23 -21.21
CA ASP A 214 12.06 -16.96 -21.59
C ASP A 214 12.36 -18.45 -21.81
#